data_AF-A0A2M7SI76-F1
#
_entry.id   AF-A0A2M7SI76-F1
#
_cell.length_a   1.000
_cell.length_b   1.000
_cell.length_c   1.000
_cell.angle_alpha   90.00
_cell.angle_beta   90.00
_cell.angle_gamma   90.00
#
_symmetry.space_group_name_H-M   'P 1'
#
loop_
_entity.id
_entity.type
_entity.pdbx_description
1 polymer ?
#
loop_
_entity_poly.entity_id
_entity_poly.type
_entity_poly.pdbx_seq_one_letter_code
_entity_poly.pdbx_strand_id
1 'polypeptide(L)'
;MSKKNKENLNLLREGDNHMQKKFLLTTAVYNKPLELTIRKWGDERKRAVFIPAFGAQLIKANFPEIDFLEYPSWEEYKKVLSTGYDIVGISFYVFKAPAAFEMARVAREYGVKEV
;
A
#
# COMPACT_ATOMS: atom_id res chain seq x y z
N MET A 1 1.14 17.57 30.39
CA MET A 1 2.18 17.74 29.34
C MET A 1 2.81 19.13 29.48
N SER A 2 4.13 19.20 29.69
CA SER A 2 4.86 20.47 29.89
C SER A 2 4.85 21.34 28.63
N LYS A 3 4.80 22.67 28.79
CA LYS A 3 4.88 23.66 27.69
C LYS A 3 6.10 23.41 26.78
N LYS A 4 7.22 22.98 27.37
CA LYS A 4 8.46 22.61 26.66
C LYS A 4 8.28 21.45 25.67
N ASN A 5 7.39 20.49 25.95
CA ASN A 5 7.11 19.40 25.01
C ASN A 5 6.25 19.85 23.83
N LYS A 6 5.37 20.84 24.02
CA LYS A 6 4.56 21.39 22.92
C LYS A 6 5.40 22.26 21.98
N GLU A 7 6.36 23.02 22.53
CA GLU A 7 7.32 23.79 21.74
C GLU A 7 8.25 22.90 20.92
N ASN A 8 8.77 21.81 21.50
CA ASN A 8 9.58 20.84 20.75
C ASN A 8 8.79 20.12 19.63
N LEU A 9 7.50 19.84 19.85
CA LEU A 9 6.60 19.28 18.83
C LEU A 9 6.26 20.27 17.71
N ASN A 10 6.22 21.56 18.02
CA ASN A 10 5.99 22.62 17.02
C ASN A 10 7.27 22.94 16.24
N LEU A 11 8.44 22.92 16.88
CA LEU A 11 9.74 23.09 16.21
C LEU A 11 10.06 21.96 15.22
N LEU A 12 9.60 20.73 15.49
CA LEU A 12 9.66 19.62 14.54
C LEU A 12 8.67 19.77 13.36
N ARG A 13 7.66 20.62 13.48
CA ARG A 13 6.65 20.87 12.44
C ARG A 13 6.97 22.11 11.59
N GLU A 14 7.68 23.08 12.15
CA GLU A 14 8.02 24.36 11.49
C GLU A 14 9.25 24.28 10.58
N GLY A 15 10.02 23.18 10.63
CA GLY A 15 11.23 22.98 9.82
C GLY A 15 11.01 22.43 8.41
N ASP A 16 9.83 21.86 8.11
CA ASP A 16 9.60 21.13 6.87
C ASP A 16 8.67 21.90 5.93
N ASN A 17 9.21 22.93 5.29
CA ASN A 17 8.66 23.44 4.01
C ASN A 17 9.06 22.50 2.84
N HIS A 18 9.20 21.21 3.13
CA HIS A 18 9.34 20.16 2.14
C HIS A 18 7.97 19.94 1.52
N MET A 19 7.84 20.30 0.24
CA MET A 19 6.70 19.98 -0.62
C MET A 19 6.18 18.57 -0.28
N GLN A 20 4.98 18.50 0.30
CA GLN A 20 4.45 17.28 0.91
C GLN A 20 4.44 16.16 -0.13
N LYS A 21 5.35 15.18 0.02
CA LYS A 21 5.49 14.06 -0.92
C LYS A 21 4.19 13.25 -0.91
N LYS A 22 3.63 12.99 -2.08
CA LYS A 22 2.40 12.20 -2.21
C LYS A 22 2.74 10.71 -2.21
N PHE A 23 2.26 9.99 -1.19
CA PHE A 23 2.57 8.59 -0.96
C PHE A 23 1.36 7.69 -1.26
N LEU A 24 1.57 6.63 -2.02
CA LEU A 24 0.59 5.56 -2.23
C LEU A 24 1.08 4.27 -1.55
N LEU A 25 0.29 3.75 -0.62
CA LEU A 25 0.41 2.37 -0.16
C LEU A 25 -0.54 1.50 -0.97
N THR A 26 -0.05 0.39 -1.53
CA THR A 26 -0.90 -0.57 -2.22
C THR A 26 -0.50 -1.99 -1.89
N THR A 27 -1.43 -2.93 -2.02
CA THR A 27 -1.06 -4.35 -2.05
C THR A 27 -0.72 -4.76 -3.48
N ALA A 28 -0.04 -5.90 -3.65
CA ALA A 28 0.11 -6.48 -4.99
C ALA A 28 -1.25 -6.62 -5.70
N VAL A 29 -1.25 -6.32 -7.00
CA VAL A 29 -2.41 -6.49 -7.87
C VAL A 29 -2.98 -7.90 -7.75
N TYR A 30 -4.31 -7.97 -7.72
CA TYR A 30 -5.00 -9.22 -7.48
C TYR A 30 -6.30 -9.29 -8.27
N ASN A 31 -6.46 -10.33 -9.08
CA ASN A 31 -7.75 -10.65 -9.69
C ASN A 31 -8.61 -11.32 -8.60
N LYS A 32 -9.49 -10.53 -7.97
CA LYS A 32 -10.37 -10.99 -6.88
C LYS A 32 -11.24 -12.18 -7.32
N PRO A 33 -11.61 -13.09 -6.39
CA PRO A 33 -11.22 -13.16 -4.97
C PRO A 33 -10.01 -14.08 -4.71
N LEU A 34 -9.43 -13.95 -3.51
CA LEU A 34 -8.41 -14.88 -3.02
C LEU A 34 -9.09 -16.24 -2.74
N GLU A 35 -8.98 -17.18 -3.69
CA GLU A 35 -9.48 -18.54 -3.48
C GLU A 35 -8.49 -19.31 -2.60
N LEU A 36 -8.85 -19.52 -1.35
CA LEU A 36 -8.15 -20.47 -0.50
C LEU A 36 -8.74 -21.84 -0.73
N THR A 37 -7.89 -22.76 -1.16
CA THR A 37 -8.23 -24.18 -1.15
C THR A 37 -7.98 -24.69 0.25
N ILE A 38 -9.05 -24.88 1.03
CA ILE A 38 -8.94 -25.50 2.35
C ILE A 38 -8.90 -27.00 2.11
N ARG A 39 -7.72 -27.60 2.31
CA ARG A 39 -7.55 -29.05 2.28
C ARG A 39 -7.78 -29.60 3.68
N LYS A 40 -8.90 -30.29 3.87
CA LYS A 40 -9.10 -31.16 5.03
C LYS A 40 -8.89 -32.61 4.55
N TRP A 41 -8.30 -33.48 5.37
CA TRP A 41 -8.06 -34.89 4.99
C TRP A 41 -9.34 -35.52 4.38
N GLY A 42 -9.29 -35.84 3.09
CA GLY A 42 -10.41 -36.45 2.35
C GLY A 42 -11.47 -35.52 1.74
N ASP A 43 -11.38 -34.19 1.90
CA ASP A 43 -12.35 -33.23 1.33
C ASP A 43 -11.63 -31.94 0.87
N GLU A 44 -11.66 -31.66 -0.43
CA GLU A 44 -11.10 -30.44 -1.03
C GLU A 44 -12.24 -29.46 -1.35
N ARG A 45 -12.42 -28.45 -0.49
CA ARG A 45 -13.41 -27.39 -0.72
C ARG A 45 -12.70 -26.08 -1.05
N LYS A 46 -12.98 -25.56 -2.25
CA LYS A 46 -12.61 -24.19 -2.60
C LYS A 46 -13.55 -23.22 -1.89
N ARG A 47 -12.97 -22.25 -1.18
CA ARG A 47 -13.70 -21.14 -0.58
C ARG A 47 -13.03 -19.85 -1.03
N ALA A 48 -13.81 -18.95 -1.61
CA ALA A 48 -13.40 -17.57 -1.77
C ALA A 48 -13.39 -16.95 -0.37
N VAL A 49 -12.22 -16.57 0.13
CA VAL A 49 -12.06 -15.91 1.42
C VAL A 49 -11.35 -14.59 1.16
N PHE A 50 -11.95 -13.49 1.60
CA PHE A 50 -11.26 -12.20 1.60
C PHE A 50 -10.37 -12.12 2.84
N ILE A 51 -9.06 -12.01 2.65
CA ILE A 51 -8.11 -11.73 3.73
C ILE A 51 -7.70 -10.27 3.61
N PRO A 52 -8.06 -9.40 4.57
CA PRO A 52 -7.58 -8.03 4.60
C PRO A 52 -6.05 -7.97 4.67
N ALA A 53 -5.45 -6.96 4.05
CA ALA A 53 -4.02 -6.68 4.13
C ALA A 53 -3.69 -6.00 5.46
N PHE A 54 -3.82 -6.73 6.56
CA PHE A 54 -3.72 -6.19 7.93
C PHE A 54 -2.46 -5.34 8.16
N GLY A 55 -1.30 -5.76 7.66
CA GLY A 55 -0.07 -4.98 7.79
C GLY A 55 -0.14 -3.62 7.11
N ALA A 56 -0.74 -3.55 5.91
CA ALA A 56 -0.89 -2.29 5.19
C ALA A 56 -1.99 -1.41 5.81
N GLN A 57 -3.08 -2.01 6.28
CA GLN A 57 -4.14 -1.29 7.01
C GLN A 57 -3.63 -0.69 8.32
N LEU A 58 -2.74 -1.37 9.03
CA LEU A 58 -2.09 -0.84 10.23
C LEU A 58 -1.27 0.42 9.91
N ILE A 59 -0.52 0.43 8.81
CA ILE A 59 0.24 1.61 8.38
C ILE A 59 -0.74 2.76 8.05
N LYS A 60 -1.77 2.51 7.24
CA LYS A 60 -2.78 3.54 6.90
C LYS A 60 -3.50 4.10 8.13
N ALA A 61 -3.77 3.28 9.14
CA ALA A 61 -4.41 3.73 10.38
C ALA A 61 -3.52 4.69 11.19
N ASN A 62 -2.20 4.57 11.09
CA ASN A 62 -1.24 5.43 11.81
C ASN A 62 -0.79 6.66 11.00
N PHE A 63 -0.88 6.58 9.66
CA PHE A 63 -0.52 7.66 8.73
C PHE A 63 -1.70 7.97 7.81
N PRO A 64 -2.73 8.70 8.29
CA PRO A 64 -3.96 8.93 7.54
C PRO A 64 -3.76 9.73 6.23
N GLU A 65 -2.66 10.43 6.08
CA GLU A 65 -2.28 11.21 4.89
C GLU A 65 -1.85 10.36 3.69
N ILE A 66 -1.50 9.08 3.88
CA ILE A 66 -1.10 8.21 2.76
C ILE A 66 -2.33 7.71 2.02
N ASP A 67 -2.31 7.67 0.69
CA ASP A 67 -3.36 6.98 -0.05
C ASP A 67 -3.20 5.46 0.09
N PHE A 68 -4.32 4.73 0.17
CA PHE A 68 -4.30 3.28 0.31
C PHE A 68 -5.19 2.61 -0.74
N LEU A 69 -4.60 1.66 -1.48
CA LEU A 69 -5.27 0.90 -2.53
C LEU A 69 -5.14 -0.60 -2.28
N GLU A 70 -6.19 -1.22 -1.77
CA GLU A 70 -6.21 -2.62 -1.34
C GLU A 70 -6.70 -3.57 -2.44
N TYR A 71 -5.86 -4.56 -2.76
CA TYR A 71 -6.02 -5.59 -3.78
C TYR A 71 -6.56 -5.03 -5.11
N PRO A 72 -5.84 -4.08 -5.74
CA PRO A 72 -6.32 -3.46 -6.96
C PRO A 72 -6.26 -4.40 -8.15
N SER A 73 -7.08 -4.12 -9.14
CA SER A 73 -6.83 -4.55 -10.52
C SER A 73 -5.68 -3.73 -11.12
N TRP A 74 -5.13 -4.20 -12.25
CA TRP A 74 -4.14 -3.42 -13.00
C TRP A 74 -4.68 -2.07 -13.48
N GLU A 75 -5.95 -2.02 -13.85
CA GLU A 75 -6.60 -0.79 -14.33
C GLU A 75 -6.76 0.23 -13.19
N GLU A 76 -7.20 -0.23 -12.02
CA GLU A 76 -7.31 0.60 -10.81
C GLU A 76 -5.94 1.16 -10.42
N TYR A 77 -4.91 0.31 -10.43
CA TYR A 77 -3.54 0.72 -10.10
C TYR A 77 -3.02 1.80 -11.06
N LYS A 78 -3.10 1.57 -12.37
CA LYS A 78 -2.65 2.53 -13.40
C LYS A 78 -3.43 3.85 -13.34
N LYS A 79 -4.75 3.77 -13.12
CA LYS A 79 -5.60 4.95 -12.96
C LYS A 79 -5.17 5.78 -11.76
N VAL A 80 -4.89 5.16 -10.62
CA VAL A 80 -4.39 5.88 -9.43
C VAL A 80 -3.02 6.49 -9.72
N LEU A 81 -2.08 5.75 -10.31
CA LEU A 81 -0.76 6.27 -10.66
C LEU A 81 -0.80 7.51 -11.56
N SER A 82 -1.77 7.61 -12.48
CA SER A 82 -1.93 8.80 -13.34
C SER A 82 -2.24 10.10 -12.58
N THR A 83 -2.62 10.01 -11.30
CA THR A 83 -2.85 11.20 -10.45
C THR A 83 -1.56 11.78 -9.87
N GLY A 84 -0.41 11.16 -10.15
CA GLY A 84 0.92 11.56 -9.66
C GLY A 84 1.18 11.12 -8.23
N TYR A 85 2.31 10.45 -8.00
CA TYR A 85 2.83 10.06 -6.69
C TYR A 85 4.36 10.17 -6.68
N ASP A 86 4.94 10.58 -5.55
CA ASP A 86 6.39 10.62 -5.36
C ASP A 86 6.94 9.26 -4.91
N ILE A 87 6.14 8.55 -4.10
CA ILE A 87 6.51 7.29 -3.45
C ILE A 87 5.36 6.28 -3.59
N VAL A 88 5.69 5.03 -3.92
CA VAL A 88 4.74 3.90 -3.91
C VAL A 88 5.28 2.77 -3.04
N GLY A 89 4.59 2.44 -1.95
CA GLY A 89 4.85 1.23 -1.17
C GLY A 89 4.01 0.06 -1.66
N ILE A 90 4.64 -1.10 -1.92
CA ILE A 90 3.94 -2.31 -2.38
C ILE A 90 4.03 -3.41 -1.31
N SER A 91 2.90 -3.74 -0.70
CA SER A 91 2.77 -4.86 0.23
C SER A 91 2.35 -6.14 -0.49
N PHE A 92 3.12 -7.22 -0.37
CA PHE A 92 2.84 -8.46 -1.08
C PHE A 92 3.30 -9.70 -0.32
N TYR A 93 2.62 -10.82 -0.55
CA TYR A 93 3.12 -12.14 -0.16
C TYR A 93 4.22 -12.59 -1.12
N VAL A 94 5.19 -13.38 -0.66
CA VAL A 94 6.36 -13.82 -1.46
C VAL A 94 5.96 -14.43 -2.81
N PHE A 95 4.88 -15.21 -2.89
CA PHE A 95 4.39 -15.80 -4.15
C PHE A 95 3.85 -14.76 -5.17
N LYS A 96 3.65 -13.51 -4.74
CA LYS A 96 3.29 -12.36 -5.59
C LYS A 96 4.49 -11.46 -5.92
N ALA A 97 5.71 -11.83 -5.54
CA ALA A 97 6.91 -11.04 -5.86
C ALA A 97 7.02 -10.68 -7.35
N PRO A 98 6.76 -11.58 -8.32
CA PRO A 98 6.81 -11.20 -9.74
C PRO A 98 5.82 -10.10 -10.11
N ALA A 99 4.61 -10.14 -9.55
CA ALA A 99 3.61 -9.09 -9.77
C ALA A 99 4.03 -7.77 -9.11
N ALA A 100 4.61 -7.82 -7.92
CA ALA A 100 5.11 -6.64 -7.23
C ALA A 100 6.28 -5.98 -7.98
N PHE A 101 7.19 -6.76 -8.58
CA PHE A 101 8.27 -6.23 -9.42
C PHE A 101 7.73 -5.54 -10.67
N GLU A 102 6.73 -6.15 -11.33
CA GLU A 102 6.08 -5.53 -12.49
C GLU A 102 5.33 -4.25 -12.10
N MET A 103 4.65 -4.24 -10.96
CA MET A 103 4.03 -3.02 -10.43
C MET A 103 5.07 -1.94 -10.17
N ALA A 104 6.22 -2.30 -9.61
CA ALA A 104 7.30 -1.34 -9.37
C ALA A 104 7.92 -0.79 -10.66
N ARG A 105 7.96 -1.60 -11.72
CA ARG A 105 8.35 -1.15 -13.06
C ARG A 105 7.34 -0.14 -13.60
N VAL A 106 6.05 -0.47 -13.55
CA VAL A 106 4.95 0.40 -14.01
C VAL A 106 4.89 1.70 -13.21
N ALA A 107 5.05 1.69 -11.89
CA ALA A 107 5.11 2.91 -11.09
C ALA A 107 6.18 3.89 -11.60
N ARG A 108 7.38 3.38 -11.91
CA ARG A 108 8.48 4.18 -12.46
C ARG A 108 8.15 4.75 -13.83
N GLU A 109 7.43 4.01 -14.68
CA GLU A 109 6.95 4.53 -15.98
C GLU A 109 5.98 5.72 -15.83
N TYR A 110 5.24 5.77 -14.71
CA TYR A 110 4.33 6.88 -14.37
C TYR A 110 5.05 8.03 -13.61
N GLY A 111 6.38 7.99 -13.50
CA GLY A 111 7.19 9.05 -12.92
C GLY A 111 7.40 8.97 -11.40
N VAL A 112 7.01 7.85 -10.77
CA VAL A 112 7.28 7.62 -9.34
C VAL A 112 8.79 7.45 -9.12
N LYS A 113 9.35 8.21 -8.18
CA LYS A 113 10.80 8.25 -7.93
C LYS A 113 11.26 7.15 -6.98
N GLU A 114 10.44 6.83 -5.99
CA GLU A 114 10.75 5.87 -4.93
C GLU A 114 9.68 4.75 -4.91
N VAL A 115 10.14 3.50 -5.06
CA VAL A 115 9.27 2.30 -5.00
C VAL A 115 9.97 1.21 -4.22
#